data_AF-A0A945X4E5-F1
#
_entry.id   AF-A0A945X4E5-F1
#
_cell.length_a   1.000
_cell.length_b   1.000
_cell.length_c   1.000
_cell.angle_alpha   90.00
_cell.angle_beta   90.00
_cell.angle_gamma   90.00
#
_symmetry.space_group_name_H-M   'P 1'
#
loop_
_entity.id
_entity.type
_entity.pdbx_description
1 polymer ?
#
loop_
_entity_poly.entity_id
_entity_poly.type
_entity_poly.pdbx_seq_one_letter_code
_entity_poly.pdbx_strand_id
1 'polypeptide(L)' 'MGCRKGKDENKPKVGRFRCKKCGAASKNKGHLCKPKKIKKEDVDGE' A
#
# COMPACT_ATOMS: atom_id res chain seq x y z
N MET A 1 11.26 10.30 13.17
CA MET A 1 10.80 8.91 12.97
C MET A 1 9.85 8.84 11.80
N GLY A 2 10.23 8.21 10.71
CA GLY A 2 9.41 8.03 9.52
C GLY A 2 9.90 6.78 8.79
N CYS A 3 8.98 5.90 8.41
CA CYS A 3 9.30 4.63 7.75
C CYS A 3 10.08 4.90 6.45
N ARG A 4 11.42 4.81 6.50
CA ARG A 4 12.34 4.99 5.35
C ARG A 4 12.48 3.74 4.49
N LYS A 5 11.68 2.70 4.73
CA LYS A 5 11.79 1.41 4.03
C LYS A 5 10.67 1.28 3.01
N GLY A 6 11.00 1.46 1.74
CA GLY A 6 10.09 1.19 0.62
C GLY A 6 10.04 2.25 -0.47
N LYS A 7 11.15 2.91 -0.83
CA LYS A 7 11.18 3.77 -2.02
C LYS A 7 11.00 3.00 -3.34
N ASP A 8 11.24 1.68 -3.36
CA ASP A 8 11.13 0.88 -4.60
C ASP A 8 10.19 -0.35 -4.50
N GLU A 9 9.86 -0.83 -3.30
CA GLU A 9 8.97 -1.99 -3.13
C GLU A 9 7.49 -1.61 -2.92
N ASN A 10 7.19 -0.31 -2.87
CA ASN A 10 5.86 0.26 -2.62
C ASN A 10 5.02 0.45 -3.88
N LYS A 11 5.35 -0.22 -5.00
CA LYS A 11 4.46 -0.23 -6.16
C LYS A 11 3.10 -0.80 -5.69
N PRO A 12 2.01 -0.01 -5.73
CA PRO A 12 0.69 -0.49 -5.32
C PRO A 12 0.33 -1.61 -6.28
N LYS A 13 0.51 -2.86 -5.85
CA LYS A 13 0.12 -4.04 -6.62
C LYS A 13 -1.26 -4.48 -6.17
N VAL A 14 -2.03 -4.96 -7.13
CA VAL A 14 -3.37 -5.47 -6.95
C VAL A 14 -3.34 -6.64 -5.97
N GLY A 15 -4.20 -6.57 -4.95
CA GLY A 15 -4.20 -7.54 -3.85
C GLY A 15 -3.35 -7.14 -2.65
N ARG A 16 -2.63 -6.01 -2.69
CA ARG A 16 -2.02 -5.40 -1.49
C ARG A 16 -2.99 -4.42 -0.83
N PHE A 17 -2.66 -4.03 0.39
CA PHE A 17 -3.37 -3.03 1.17
C PHE A 17 -2.53 -1.77 1.26
N ARG A 18 -3.13 -0.61 1.07
CA ARG A 18 -2.51 0.69 1.30
C ARG A 18 -3.04 1.29 2.58
N CYS A 19 -2.18 1.86 3.40
CA CYS A 19 -2.60 2.56 4.60
C CYS A 19 -3.17 3.92 4.21
N LYS A 20 -4.45 4.20 4.53
CA LYS A 20 -5.06 5.51 4.28
C LYS A 20 -4.39 6.64 5.10
N LYS A 21 -3.73 6.30 6.20
CA LYS A 21 -3.13 7.26 7.14
C LYS A 21 -1.69 7.65 6.77
N CYS A 22 -0.86 6.68 6.38
CA CYS A 22 0.56 6.91 6.07
C CYS A 22 0.96 6.61 4.62
N GLY A 23 0.05 6.07 3.80
CA GLY A 23 0.32 5.74 2.40
C GLY A 23 1.11 4.45 2.17
N ALA A 24 1.55 3.76 3.22
CA ALA A 24 2.34 2.51 3.13
C ALA A 24 1.52 1.37 2.49
N ALA A 25 2.10 0.63 1.54
CA ALA A 25 1.50 -0.56 0.96
C ALA A 25 2.10 -1.84 1.57
N SER A 26 1.25 -2.78 1.99
CA SER A 26 1.65 -4.09 2.52
C SER A 26 0.73 -5.19 2.01
N LYS A 27 1.24 -6.41 1.90
CA LYS A 27 0.42 -7.59 1.54
C LYS A 27 -0.59 -7.93 2.64
N ASN A 28 -0.29 -7.58 3.90
CA ASN A 28 -1.10 -7.91 5.06
C ASN A 28 -1.75 -6.66 5.68
N LYS A 29 -3.05 -6.76 5.95
CA LYS A 29 -3.83 -5.69 6.60
C LYS A 29 -3.30 -5.33 7.99
N GLY A 30 -2.87 -6.34 8.77
CA GLY A 30 -2.48 -6.19 10.17
C GLY A 30 -1.21 -5.35 10.41
N HIS A 31 -0.41 -5.11 9.38
CA HIS A 31 0.77 -4.24 9.48
C HIS A 31 0.45 -2.76 9.28
N LEU A 32 -0.79 -2.43 8.90
CA LEU A 32 -1.19 -1.07 8.56
C LEU A 32 -2.17 -0.56 9.61
N CYS A 33 -2.00 0.71 10.02
CA CYS A 33 -2.93 1.33 10.96
C CYS A 33 -4.35 1.45 10.39
N LYS A 34 -4.48 1.73 9.08
CA LYS A 34 -5.76 1.87 8.37
C LYS A 34 -5.68 1.22 6.98
N PRO A 35 -5.75 -0.12 6.87
CA PRO A 35 -5.60 -0.82 5.60
C PRO A 35 -6.79 -0.59 4.66
N LYS A 36 -6.52 -0.19 3.41
CA LYS A 36 -7.47 -0.10 2.30
C LYS A 36 -7.03 -1.06 1.19
N LYS A 37 -7.93 -1.89 0.67
CA LYS A 37 -7.62 -2.80 -0.46
C LYS A 37 -7.26 -1.98 -1.70
N ILE A 38 -6.13 -2.31 -2.31
CA ILE A 38 -5.76 -1.84 -3.64
C ILE A 38 -6.35 -2.84 -4.64
N LYS A 39 -7.24 -2.34 -5.49
CA LYS A 39 -7.91 -3.11 -6.52
C LYS A 39 -7.23 -2.90 -7.87
N LYS A 40 -7.54 -3.77 -8.84
CA LYS A 40 -7.05 -3.70 -10.23
C LYS A 40 -7.36 -2.36 -10.89
N GLU A 41 -8.53 -1.79 -10.59
CA GLU A 41 -8.98 -0.47 -11.03
C GLU A 41 -8.09 0.72 -10.56
N ASP A 42 -7.25 0.55 -9.54
CA ASP A 42 -6.43 1.63 -8.94
C ASP A 42 -4.96 1.64 -9.47
N VAL A 43 -4.58 0.62 -10.26
CA VAL A 43 -3.17 0.35 -10.63
C VAL A 43 -2.94 0.35 -12.14
N ASP A 44 -4.00 0.21 -12.94
CA ASP A 44 -3.96 0.03 -14.39
C ASP A 44 -4.75 1.19 -15.05
N GLY A 45 -4.23 2.40 -14.87
CA GLY A 45 -4.54 3.56 -15.69
C GLY A 45 -3.18 4.12 -16.12
N GLU A 46 -2.94 4.14 -17.43
CA GLU A 46 -1.67 4.34 -18.16
C GLU A 46 -0.63 5.28 -17.54
#